data_AF-A0A847HXN3-F1
#
_entry.id   AF-A0A847HXN3-F1
#
_cell.length_a   1.000
_cell.length_b   1.000
_cell.length_c   1.000
_cell.angle_alpha   90.00
_cell.angle_beta   90.00
_cell.angle_gamma   90.00
#
_symmetry.space_group_name_H-M   'P 1'
#
loop_
_entity.id
_entity.type
_entity.pdbx_description
1 polymer ?
#
loop_
_entity_poly.entity_id
_entity_poly.type
_entity_poly.pdbx_seq_one_letter_code
_entity_poly.pdbx_strand_id
1 'polypeptide(L)'
;MARNLTYVQLAADALLEPDPDGSTVSPYVGGGLRVGWMTRYAFNPSMATVSGISFGAGVVGGVRFAVADRSSVYLEAGLDYLVTSLLVPTLAVGAEFGF
;
A
#
# COMPACT_ATOMS: atom_id res chain seq x y z
N MET A 1 -6.71 14.22 -18.12
CA MET A 1 -5.66 13.67 -17.21
C MET A 1 -6.18 13.73 -15.78
N ALA A 2 -6.40 12.59 -15.13
CA ALA A 2 -6.77 12.53 -13.71
C ALA A 2 -5.51 12.60 -12.84
N ARG A 3 -5.47 13.55 -11.91
CA ARG A 3 -4.25 13.98 -11.19
C ARG A 3 -4.16 13.54 -9.72
N ASN A 4 -5.27 13.14 -9.09
CA ASN A 4 -5.28 12.68 -7.71
C ASN A 4 -5.65 11.19 -7.66
N LEU A 5 -4.70 10.38 -7.22
CA LEU A 5 -4.87 8.96 -6.91
C LEU A 5 -4.77 8.82 -5.39
N THR A 6 -5.86 8.40 -4.75
CA THR A 6 -5.78 7.93 -3.37
C THR A 6 -5.56 6.42 -3.42
N TYR A 7 -4.51 5.95 -2.77
CA TYR A 7 -4.19 4.53 -2.65
C TYR A 7 -4.05 4.16 -1.17
N VAL A 8 -4.85 3.19 -0.74
CA VAL A 8 -4.80 2.62 0.61
C VAL A 8 -4.51 1.14 0.46
N GLN A 9 -3.53 0.61 1.20
CA GLN A 9 -3.12 -0.77 1.10
C GLN A 9 -3.05 -1.42 2.48
N LEU A 10 -3.56 -2.63 2.56
CA LEU A 10 -3.34 -3.56 3.65
C LEU A 10 -2.29 -4.58 3.20
N ALA A 11 -1.24 -4.72 4.00
CA ALA A 11 -0.17 -5.67 3.80
C ALA A 11 -0.13 -6.65 4.99
N ALA A 12 0.03 -7.94 4.70
CA ALA A 12 0.25 -8.97 5.70
C ALA A 12 1.52 -9.73 5.33
N ASP A 13 2.62 -9.41 6.01
CA ASP A 13 3.96 -9.94 5.75
C ASP A 13 4.40 -10.97 6.78
N ALA A 14 4.99 -12.06 6.30
CA ALA A 14 5.80 -12.94 7.12
C ALA A 14 7.25 -12.45 7.05
N LEU A 15 7.84 -12.15 8.21
CA LEU A 15 9.20 -11.65 8.31
C LEU A 15 10.13 -12.75 8.86
N LEU A 16 11.29 -12.88 8.22
CA LEU A 16 12.43 -13.66 8.69
C LEU A 16 13.52 -12.69 9.13
N GLU A 17 13.69 -12.58 10.44
CA GLU A 17 14.81 -11.88 11.08
C GLU A 17 15.74 -12.97 11.65
N PRO A 18 17.00 -13.08 11.19
CA PRO A 18 17.99 -13.93 11.82
C PRO A 18 18.15 -13.52 13.28
N ASP A 19 18.37 -14.49 14.17
CA ASP A 19 18.49 -14.25 15.60
C ASP A 19 19.53 -13.14 15.87
N PRO A 20 19.12 -12.01 16.47
CA PRO A 20 20.07 -10.99 16.85
C PRO A 20 20.92 -11.55 17.99
N ASP A 21 22.13 -12.01 17.69
CA ASP A 21 23.19 -12.41 18.65
C ASP A 21 23.65 -11.24 19.56
N GLY A 22 22.72 -10.46 20.12
CA GLY A 22 22.98 -9.16 20.75
C GLY A 22 23.32 -8.05 19.75
N SER A 23 23.16 -8.26 18.43
CA SER A 23 23.49 -7.26 17.43
C SER A 23 22.59 -6.03 17.52
N THR A 24 23.20 -4.84 17.50
CA THR A 24 22.49 -3.55 17.38
C THR A 24 21.86 -3.36 16.01
N VAL A 25 22.24 -4.18 15.02
CA VAL A 25 21.81 -4.09 13.63
C VAL A 25 21.44 -5.48 13.11
N SER A 26 20.19 -5.66 12.71
CA SER A 26 19.67 -6.96 12.24
C SER A 26 19.01 -6.82 10.87
N PRO A 27 19.50 -7.51 9.83
CA PRO A 27 18.80 -7.56 8.56
C PRO A 27 17.53 -8.40 8.69
N TYR A 28 16.51 -8.11 7.89
CA TYR A 28 15.33 -8.97 7.77
C TYR A 28 14.87 -9.02 6.33
N VAL A 29 14.21 -10.11 5.97
CA VAL A 29 13.56 -10.30 4.68
C VAL A 29 12.16 -10.83 4.94
N GLY A 30 11.22 -10.47 4.10
CA GLY A 30 9.87 -10.98 4.20
C GLY A 30 9.12 -10.86 2.91
N GLY A 31 7.89 -11.33 2.97
CA GLY A 31 6.95 -11.17 1.88
C GLY A 31 5.57 -11.61 2.32
N GLY A 32 4.60 -11.26 1.49
CA GLY A 32 3.24 -11.41 1.90
C GLY A 32 2.24 -10.95 0.88
N LEU A 33 0.98 -10.93 1.32
CA LEU A 33 -0.16 -10.56 0.48
C LEU A 33 -0.48 -9.08 0.65
N ARG A 34 -1.06 -8.51 -0.41
CA ARG A 34 -1.49 -7.11 -0.49
C ARG A 34 -2.95 -7.05 -0.93
N VAL A 35 -3.73 -6.22 -0.25
CA VAL A 35 -5.05 -5.79 -0.72
C VAL A 35 -5.06 -4.28 -0.73
N GLY A 36 -5.26 -3.69 -1.91
CA GLY A 36 -5.26 -2.26 -2.12
C GLY A 36 -6.63 -1.75 -2.57
N TRP A 37 -6.99 -0.56 -2.14
CA TRP A 37 -8.06 0.24 -2.70
C TRP A 37 -7.43 1.43 -3.39
N MET A 38 -7.74 1.64 -4.68
CA MET A 38 -7.41 2.86 -5.38
C MET A 38 -8.66 3.65 -5.78
N THR A 39 -8.58 4.97 -5.70
CA THR A 39 -9.59 5.88 -6.24
C THR A 39 -8.91 6.95 -7.08
N ARG A 40 -9.33 7.06 -8.33
CA ARG A 40 -8.83 8.03 -9.31
C ARG A 40 -9.92 9.03 -9.63
N TYR A 41 -9.74 10.26 -9.16
CA TYR A 41 -10.70 11.33 -9.37
C TYR A 41 -10.56 11.95 -10.76
N ALA A 42 -11.68 12.10 -11.44
CA ALA A 42 -11.71 12.80 -12.72
C ALA A 42 -11.66 14.32 -12.50
N PHE A 43 -10.99 15.03 -13.40
CA PHE A 43 -10.84 16.49 -13.36
C PHE A 43 -12.12 17.23 -13.74
N ASN A 44 -12.98 16.60 -14.53
CA ASN A 44 -14.21 17.16 -15.02
C ASN A 44 -15.38 16.48 -14.27
N PRO A 45 -16.33 17.22 -13.68
CA PRO A 45 -17.53 16.63 -13.07
C PRO A 45 -18.38 15.81 -14.05
N SER A 46 -18.22 16.01 -15.37
CA SER A 46 -18.84 15.17 -16.41
C SER A 46 -18.07 13.87 -16.71
N MET A 47 -16.97 13.59 -16.00
CA MET A 47 -16.18 12.36 -16.14
C MET A 47 -16.33 11.50 -14.88
N ALA A 48 -16.46 10.19 -15.06
CA ALA A 48 -16.59 9.25 -13.95
C ALA A 48 -15.30 9.18 -13.11
N THR A 49 -15.46 9.18 -11.78
CA THR A 49 -14.40 8.75 -10.86
C THR A 49 -14.24 7.24 -11.02
N VAL A 50 -13.01 6.72 -10.97
CA VAL A 50 -12.78 5.28 -11.09
C VAL A 50 -12.18 4.79 -9.79
N SER A 51 -12.89 3.89 -9.11
CA SER A 51 -12.38 3.20 -7.93
C SER A 51 -12.14 1.74 -8.25
N GLY A 52 -11.19 1.12 -7.56
CA GLY A 52 -10.92 -0.30 -7.76
C GLY A 52 -10.21 -0.96 -6.61
N ILE A 53 -10.38 -2.28 -6.54
CA ILE A 53 -9.68 -3.14 -5.60
C ILE A 53 -8.55 -3.84 -6.35
N SER A 54 -7.37 -3.86 -5.75
CA SER A 54 -6.21 -4.58 -6.24
C SER A 54 -5.81 -5.66 -5.25
N PHE A 55 -5.42 -6.82 -5.75
CA PHE A 55 -4.84 -7.90 -4.98
C PHE A 55 -3.42 -8.14 -5.47
N GLY A 56 -2.53 -8.51 -4.56
CA GLY A 56 -1.14 -8.67 -4.94
C GLY A 56 -0.32 -9.41 -3.91
N ALA A 57 0.96 -9.47 -4.22
CA ALA A 57 1.99 -9.97 -3.33
C ALA A 57 3.18 -9.01 -3.33
N GLY A 58 3.88 -8.95 -2.22
CA GLY A 58 5.05 -8.10 -2.04
C GLY A 58 6.22 -8.88 -1.47
N VAL A 59 7.41 -8.38 -1.76
CA VAL A 59 8.64 -8.74 -1.04
C VAL A 59 9.16 -7.50 -0.35
N VAL A 60 9.68 -7.70 0.85
CA VAL A 60 10.21 -6.63 1.69
C VAL A 60 11.54 -7.05 2.27
N GLY A 61 12.45 -6.11 2.41
CA GLY A 61 13.75 -6.33 3.02
C GLY A 61 14.21 -5.07 3.70
N GLY A 62 14.95 -5.22 4.78
CA GLY A 62 15.36 -4.07 5.54
C GLY A 62 16.39 -4.38 6.60
N VAL A 63 16.69 -3.34 7.36
CA VAL A 63 17.60 -3.40 8.49
C VAL A 63 16.93 -2.76 9.68
N ARG A 64 16.91 -3.48 10.79
CA ARG A 64 16.47 -3.00 12.09
C ARG A 64 17.68 -2.52 12.89
N PHE A 65 17.55 -1.38 13.55
CA PHE A 65 18.54 -0.81 14.44
C PHE A 65 17.95 -0.77 15.86
N ALA A 66 18.55 -1.47 16.81
CA ALA A 66 18.19 -1.35 18.22
C ALA A 66 18.72 -0.01 18.77
N VAL A 67 17.83 0.87 19.24
CA VAL A 67 18.19 2.23 19.69
C VAL A 67 18.17 2.34 21.21
N ALA A 68 17.26 1.63 21.87
CA ALA A 68 17.16 1.56 23.33
C ALA A 68 16.50 0.24 23.73
N ASP A 69 16.41 -0.02 25.03
CA ASP A 69 15.68 -1.19 25.54
C ASP A 69 14.26 -1.21 24.99
N ARG A 70 13.96 -2.22 24.16
CA ARG A 70 12.68 -2.44 23.47
C ARG A 70 12.32 -1.43 22.37
N SER A 71 13.23 -0.54 21.98
CA SER A 71 13.00 0.42 20.89
C SER A 71 13.91 0.12 19.71
N SER A 72 13.33 0.07 18.51
CA SER A 72 14.10 -0.09 17.28
C SER A 72 13.58 0.77 16.14
N VAL A 73 14.51 1.18 15.28
CA VAL A 73 14.24 1.89 14.02
C VAL A 73 14.40 0.90 12.88
N TYR A 74 13.53 0.97 11.89
CA TYR A 74 13.56 0.10 10.72
C TYR A 74 13.82 0.94 9.47
N LEU A 75 14.80 0.52 8.68
CA LEU A 75 15.01 0.99 7.32
C LEU A 75 14.54 -0.10 6.37
N GLU A 76 13.46 0.15 5.65
CA GLU A 76 12.77 -0.84 4.85
C GLU A 76 12.74 -0.45 3.37
N ALA A 77 12.93 -1.43 2.49
CA ALA A 77 12.67 -1.33 1.07
C ALA A 77 11.83 -2.53 0.63
N GLY A 78 10.82 -2.29 -0.20
CA GLY A 78 9.92 -3.33 -0.68
C GLY A 78 9.51 -3.11 -2.13
N LEU A 79 9.05 -4.20 -2.74
CA LEU A 79 8.46 -4.21 -4.06
C LEU A 79 7.14 -4.98 -4.02
N ASP A 80 6.07 -4.31 -4.45
CA ASP A 80 4.75 -4.90 -4.54
C ASP A 80 4.34 -5.10 -6.00
N TYR A 81 3.78 -6.28 -6.30
CA TYR A 81 3.09 -6.55 -7.56
C TYR A 81 1.58 -6.61 -7.31
N LEU A 82 0.83 -5.75 -8.01
CA LEU A 82 -0.60 -5.58 -7.83
C LEU A 82 -1.36 -5.88 -9.13
N VAL A 83 -2.32 -6.78 -9.04
CA VAL A 83 -3.32 -7.02 -10.09
C VAL A 83 -4.59 -6.27 -9.71
N THR A 84 -4.98 -5.32 -10.55
CA THR A 84 -6.27 -4.63 -10.38
C THR A 84 -7.38 -5.54 -10.90
N SER A 85 -8.28 -5.98 -10.02
CA SER A 85 -9.30 -6.96 -10.38
C SER A 85 -10.64 -6.33 -10.75
N LEU A 86 -10.99 -5.18 -10.17
CA LEU A 86 -12.27 -4.53 -10.42
C LEU A 86 -12.07 -3.02 -10.56
N LEU A 87 -12.42 -2.46 -11.71
CA LEU A 87 -12.57 -1.02 -11.91
C LEU A 87 -14.06 -0.71 -11.92
N VAL A 88 -14.53 0.00 -10.92
CA VAL A 88 -15.90 0.52 -10.83
C VAL A 88 -15.86 1.99 -11.21
N PRO A 89 -16.46 2.38 -12.36
CA PRO A 89 -16.74 3.79 -12.63
C PRO A 89 -17.82 4.24 -11.63
N THR A 90 -17.44 5.07 -10.67
CA THR A 90 -18.38 5.83 -9.87
C THR A 90 -18.78 7.04 -10.71
N LEU A 91 -19.97 6.96 -11.31
CA LEU A 91 -20.61 8.15 -11.87
C LEU A 91 -20.71 9.18 -10.74
N ALA A 92 -20.27 10.41 -11.01
CA ALA A 92 -20.49 11.51 -10.10
C ALA A 92 -22.01 11.72 -9.98
N VAL A 93 -22.63 11.07 -8.99
CA VAL A 93 -24.01 11.36 -8.59
C VAL A 93 -23.97 12.73 -7.91
N GLY A 94 -23.97 13.78 -8.73
CA GLY A 94 -23.80 15.16 -8.26
C GLY A 94 -24.20 16.22 -9.29
N ALA A 95 -24.82 15.85 -10.41
CA ALA A 95 -25.30 16.80 -11.43
C ALA A 95 -26.81 16.72 -11.71
N GLU A 96 -27.58 15.88 -11.01
CA GLU A 96 -29.03 15.74 -11.23
C GLU A 96 -29.85 15.81 -9.94
N PHE A 97 -29.54 16.73 -9.03
CA PHE A 97 -30.55 17.33 -8.14
C PHE A 97 -30.18 18.80 -7.94
N GLY A 98 -30.40 19.60 -8.99
CA GLY A 98 -30.55 21.03 -8.83
C GLY A 98 -31.83 21.29 -8.04
N PHE A 99 -31.68 21.87 -6.85
CA PHE A 99 -32.74 22.62 -6.19
C PHE A 99 -32.65 24.08 -6.64
#